data_AF-A0A8D3BUW2-F1
#
_entry.id   AF-A0A8D3BUW2-F1
#
_cell.length_a   1.000
_cell.length_b   1.000
_cell.length_c   1.000
_cell.angle_alpha   90.00
_cell.angle_beta   90.00
_cell.angle_gamma   90.00
#
_symmetry.space_group_name_H-M   'P 1'
#
loop_
_entity.id
_entity.type
_entity.pdbx_description
1 polymer ?
#
loop_
_entity_poly.entity_id
_entity_poly.type
_entity_poly.pdbx_seq_one_letter_code
_entity_poly.pdbx_strand_id
1 'polypeptide(L)'
;MYINVTTVINAGQHILIEGEDEDNPYVAKVIRLFGDESGKQKKAVVQWFVRVSEVPLSKLKLLGREPHPQEIFLYQGRSCDDEVNAESILRPVQVKGGSYWSFWTPLCLHSHSFFFFLFQQIPPGTPRTPRHATPSIPSRSLPARRPGNVLEEARARLHVSSVPESLPCREQEFQDVYSFVESKIVDGTGGCMYISGVPGTGKTATVHEVMRCLQHAADVDEIPPFHFIEINGMKMTDPHQAYVQILQNLTGQKATADHAAALLEKRFSSAAPRKETTVLLVDELDLLWTRKQNVMYNLFDWPTRRHARLVVLTIANTMDLPERIMINRVASRLGLTRMSFQPYSFKQLQQIIMSRLNKVKAFEEDALQLVSRKVAALSGDARRCLDICRRATEICEHSPADPFSTGLVGMSHVMEALNEMFSSAYITAIRCASLQEQLFLRAVIAEFRRLGLEEATFQQVFVQHRALCRVEGLQPVSVSEGLAACQRLGACRLLLLEPSRLGVLQRVRLNVSQDDVLFALKDD
;
A
#
# COMPACT_ATOMS: atom_id res chain seq x y z
N MET A 1 -22.77 17.30 40.04
CA MET A 1 -21.92 17.52 41.24
C MET A 1 -20.65 16.71 41.04
N TYR A 2 -19.61 17.29 40.47
CA TYR A 2 -18.29 16.66 40.46
C TYR A 2 -17.64 17.01 41.80
N ILE A 3 -17.50 16.02 42.67
CA ILE A 3 -16.77 16.15 43.93
C ILE A 3 -15.30 16.35 43.52
N ASN A 4 -14.77 17.56 43.68
CA ASN A 4 -13.33 17.82 43.54
C ASN A 4 -12.62 17.11 44.69
N VAL A 5 -12.26 15.84 44.49
CA VAL A 5 -11.40 15.09 45.40
C VAL A 5 -10.01 15.70 45.31
N THR A 6 -9.67 16.52 46.30
CA THR A 6 -8.32 17.06 46.46
C THR A 6 -7.41 15.90 46.86
N THR A 7 -6.70 15.33 45.88
CA THR A 7 -5.82 14.18 46.09
C THR A 7 -4.50 14.67 46.69
N VAL A 8 -4.25 14.33 47.96
CA VAL A 8 -2.99 14.65 48.66
C VAL A 8 -1.96 13.56 48.37
N ILE A 9 -0.83 13.93 47.77
CA ILE A 9 0.28 13.03 47.44
C ILE A 9 1.45 13.32 48.37
N ASN A 10 2.00 12.28 48.99
CA ASN A 10 3.16 12.36 49.88
C ASN A 10 4.38 11.67 49.25
N ALA A 11 5.58 12.13 49.60
CA ALA A 11 6.81 11.43 49.25
C ALA A 11 6.79 9.99 49.80
N GLY A 12 7.23 9.03 48.98
CA GLY A 12 7.22 7.60 49.29
C GLY A 12 5.98 6.84 48.82
N GLN A 13 4.93 7.51 48.35
CA GLN A 13 3.73 6.86 47.80
C GLN A 13 3.94 6.39 46.36
N HIS A 14 3.27 5.29 45.99
CA HIS A 14 3.17 4.85 44.60
C HIS A 14 2.00 5.57 43.95
N ILE A 15 2.16 5.98 42.69
CA ILE A 15 1.21 6.80 41.95
C ILE A 15 1.04 6.24 40.54
N LEU A 16 -0.12 6.53 39.94
CA LEU A 16 -0.37 6.35 38.52
C LEU A 16 -0.24 7.70 37.81
N ILE A 17 0.51 7.70 36.72
CA ILE A 17 0.76 8.86 35.87
C ILE A 17 0.09 8.62 34.53
N GLU A 18 -0.53 9.65 33.98
CA GLU A 18 -1.12 9.63 32.65
C GLU A 18 -0.08 9.21 31.59
N GLY A 19 -0.45 8.24 30.74
CA GLY A 19 0.40 7.73 29.67
C GLY A 19 -0.19 8.01 28.29
N GLU A 20 0.49 7.58 27.23
CA GLU A 20 0.02 7.75 25.84
C GLU A 20 -1.25 6.93 25.53
N ASP A 21 -1.54 5.92 26.35
CA ASP A 21 -2.70 5.03 26.27
C ASP A 21 -3.55 5.19 27.55
N GLU A 22 -4.79 5.66 27.40
CA GLU A 22 -5.72 5.93 28.53
C GLU A 22 -6.00 4.65 29.34
N ASP A 23 -5.93 3.48 28.71
CA ASP A 23 -6.19 2.19 29.35
C ASP A 23 -4.99 1.66 30.16
N ASN A 24 -3.79 2.21 29.96
CA ASN A 24 -2.53 1.70 30.54
C ASN A 24 -1.66 2.80 31.17
N PRO A 25 -2.08 3.46 32.26
CA PRO A 25 -1.32 4.53 32.90
C PRO A 25 0.03 4.02 33.45
N TYR A 26 1.05 4.87 33.43
CA TYR A 26 2.39 4.53 33.95
C TYR A 26 2.40 4.43 35.48
N VAL A 27 3.30 3.59 36.01
CA VAL A 27 3.44 3.36 37.46
C VAL A 27 4.76 3.97 37.93
N ALA A 28 4.69 4.81 38.98
CA ALA A 28 5.89 5.38 39.58
C ALA A 28 5.78 5.52 41.09
N LYS A 29 6.91 5.71 41.77
CA LYS A 29 6.97 6.05 43.20
C LYS A 29 7.52 7.45 43.37
N VAL A 30 6.83 8.28 44.15
CA VAL A 30 7.28 9.65 44.42
C VAL A 30 8.50 9.62 45.34
N ILE A 31 9.62 10.16 44.89
CA ILE A 31 10.84 10.29 45.68
C ILE A 31 10.82 11.64 46.42
N ARG A 32 10.58 12.72 45.69
CA ARG A 32 10.57 14.10 46.22
C ARG A 32 9.53 14.95 45.50
N LEU A 33 9.02 15.96 46.19
CA LEU A 33 8.07 16.94 45.64
C LEU A 33 8.74 18.32 45.71
N PHE A 34 8.61 19.09 44.64
CA PHE A 34 9.14 20.45 44.51
C PHE A 34 8.02 21.40 44.09
N GLY A 35 8.01 22.61 44.63
CA GLY A 35 7.09 23.68 44.22
C GLY A 35 7.90 24.94 43.93
N ASP A 36 7.55 25.64 42.86
CA ASP A 36 8.17 26.93 42.55
C ASP A 36 7.73 28.00 43.57
N GLU A 37 8.55 29.01 43.86
CA GLU A 37 8.30 30.03 44.92
C GLU A 37 7.00 30.83 44.70
N SER A 38 6.48 30.80 43.47
CA SER A 38 5.21 31.41 43.05
C SER A 38 3.96 30.53 43.29
N GLY A 39 4.13 29.30 43.80
CA GLY A 39 3.04 28.37 44.15
C GLY A 39 2.22 27.79 42.99
N LYS A 40 2.52 28.18 41.74
CA LYS A 40 1.72 27.86 40.54
C LYS A 40 2.11 26.56 39.83
N GLN A 41 3.35 26.08 39.95
CA GLN A 41 3.78 24.81 39.36
C GLN A 41 4.39 23.89 40.43
N LYS A 42 3.81 22.70 40.57
CA LYS A 42 4.29 21.64 41.47
C LYS A 42 4.84 20.51 40.61
N LYS A 43 6.08 20.09 40.86
CA LYS A 43 6.75 18.97 40.19
C LYS A 43 7.08 17.86 41.18
N ALA A 44 7.17 16.63 40.70
CA ALA A 44 7.54 15.46 41.46
C ALA A 44 8.73 14.77 40.79
N VAL A 45 9.76 14.42 41.57
CA VAL A 45 10.79 13.48 41.13
C VAL A 45 10.31 12.09 41.47
N VAL A 46 10.26 11.21 40.47
CA VAL A 46 9.66 9.88 40.58
C VAL A 46 10.65 8.78 40.22
N GLN A 47 10.39 7.58 40.72
CA GLN A 47 11.07 6.35 40.35
C GLN A 47 10.14 5.49 39.51
N TRP A 48 10.53 5.17 38.28
CA TRP A 48 9.69 4.46 37.32
C TRP A 48 9.63 2.95 37.55
N PHE A 49 8.45 2.36 37.36
CA PHE A 49 8.22 0.92 37.40
C PHE A 49 7.57 0.45 36.10
N VAL A 50 7.91 -0.77 35.67
CA VAL A 50 7.39 -1.43 34.46
C VAL A 50 6.53 -2.62 34.86
N ARG A 51 5.39 -2.81 34.21
CA ARG A 51 4.54 -3.99 34.41
C ARG A 51 5.14 -5.21 33.72
N VAL A 52 4.85 -6.42 34.22
CA VAL A 52 5.23 -7.68 33.52
C VAL A 52 4.82 -7.68 32.05
N SER A 53 3.64 -7.15 31.73
CA SER A 53 3.10 -7.06 30.35
C SER A 53 3.95 -6.20 29.41
N GLU A 54 4.75 -5.27 29.94
CA GLU A 54 5.59 -4.34 29.19
C GLU A 54 7.04 -4.84 29.07
N VAL A 55 7.40 -5.92 29.78
CA VAL A 55 8.74 -6.51 29.72
C VAL A 55 8.85 -7.48 28.54
N PRO A 56 9.86 -7.34 27.66
CA PRO A 56 10.08 -8.29 26.57
C PRO A 56 10.19 -9.75 27.05
N LEU A 57 9.53 -10.67 26.34
CA LEU A 57 9.48 -12.10 26.68
C LEU A 57 10.87 -12.75 26.86
N SER A 58 11.90 -12.24 26.19
CA SER A 58 13.29 -12.70 26.33
C SER A 58 13.87 -12.43 27.73
N LYS A 59 13.47 -11.34 28.38
CA LYS A 59 13.93 -10.97 29.72
C LYS A 59 13.14 -11.64 30.82
N LEU A 60 11.86 -11.94 30.58
CA LEU A 60 11.02 -12.67 31.54
C LEU A 60 11.55 -14.08 31.83
N LYS A 61 12.18 -14.73 30.84
CA LYS A 61 12.84 -16.04 31.01
C LYS A 61 14.01 -16.02 32.00
N LEU A 62 14.60 -14.86 32.29
CA LEU A 62 15.72 -14.71 33.23
C LEU A 62 15.27 -14.69 34.70
N LEU A 63 13.98 -14.56 34.97
CA LEU A 63 13.44 -14.56 36.34
C LEU A 63 13.51 -15.95 36.99
N GLY A 64 13.69 -17.03 36.21
CA GLY A 64 13.75 -18.40 36.71
C GLY A 64 12.44 -18.91 37.34
N ARG A 65 11.38 -18.09 37.31
CA ARG A 65 10.02 -18.36 37.79
C ARG A 65 9.01 -17.66 36.89
N GLU A 66 7.75 -18.10 36.92
CA GLU A 66 6.65 -17.39 36.26
C GLU A 66 6.22 -16.17 37.11
N PRO A 67 6.34 -14.94 36.60
CA PRO A 67 5.91 -13.75 37.34
C PRO A 67 4.39 -13.59 37.32
N HIS A 68 3.83 -13.02 38.39
CA HIS A 68 2.39 -12.79 38.48
C HIS A 68 1.96 -11.68 37.50
N PRO A 69 0.78 -11.75 36.84
CA PRO A 69 0.37 -10.75 35.84
C PRO A 69 0.31 -9.29 36.35
N GLN A 70 0.23 -9.09 37.67
CA GLN A 70 0.18 -7.78 38.33
C GLN A 70 1.52 -7.36 38.98
N GLU A 71 2.60 -8.09 38.71
CA GLU A 71 3.92 -7.78 39.25
C GLU A 71 4.54 -6.57 38.51
N ILE A 72 5.28 -5.73 39.24
CA ILE A 72 5.94 -4.52 38.73
C ILE A 72 7.44 -4.58 39.03
N PHE A 73 8.27 -4.11 38.10
CA PHE A 73 9.72 -4.12 38.20
C PHE A 73 10.30 -2.72 38.17
N LEU A 74 11.36 -2.48 38.93
CA LEU A 74 12.06 -1.21 38.92
C LEU A 74 12.72 -0.97 37.55
N TYR A 75 12.45 0.18 36.95
CA TYR A 75 13.12 0.62 35.73
C TYR A 75 14.37 1.44 36.05
N GLN A 76 15.51 1.10 35.44
CA GLN A 76 16.76 1.88 35.54
C GLN A 76 17.33 2.23 34.15
N GLY A 77 16.47 2.53 33.18
CA GLY A 77 16.89 3.00 31.85
C GLY A 77 17.09 4.52 31.83
N ARG A 78 18.08 5.00 31.06
CA ARG A 78 18.40 6.43 30.89
C ARG A 78 17.49 7.18 29.90
N SER A 79 16.41 6.56 29.43
CA SER A 79 15.57 7.08 28.34
C SER A 79 14.33 7.85 28.81
N CYS A 80 14.08 7.96 30.12
CA CYS A 80 12.91 8.64 30.68
C CYS A 80 13.38 9.76 31.61
N ASP A 81 12.74 10.92 31.55
CA ASP A 81 12.95 12.00 32.52
C ASP A 81 12.31 11.59 33.87
N ASP A 82 13.06 11.77 34.95
CA ASP A 82 12.61 11.43 36.32
C ASP A 82 11.74 12.55 36.94
N GLU A 83 11.57 13.68 36.25
CA GLU A 83 10.76 14.83 36.67
C GLU A 83 9.39 14.84 35.99
N VAL A 84 8.32 14.82 36.80
CA VAL A 84 6.94 14.77 36.31
C VAL A 84 6.12 15.93 36.91
N ASN A 85 5.25 16.54 36.10
CA ASN A 85 4.34 17.58 36.57
C ASN A 85 3.26 16.98 37.48
N ALA A 86 2.90 17.67 38.57
CA ALA A 86 1.89 17.15 39.50
C ALA A 86 0.49 17.01 38.86
N GLU A 87 0.22 17.73 37.77
CA GLU A 87 -1.05 17.69 37.03
C GLU A 87 -1.27 16.38 36.26
N SER A 88 -0.20 15.68 35.86
CA SER A 88 -0.30 14.39 35.16
C SER A 88 -0.43 13.19 36.12
N ILE A 89 -0.48 13.44 37.44
CA ILE A 89 -0.65 12.39 38.43
C ILE A 89 -2.14 12.12 38.60
N LEU A 90 -2.58 10.94 38.16
CA LEU A 90 -3.99 10.53 38.20
C LEU A 90 -4.46 10.24 39.64
N ARG A 91 -3.73 9.38 40.36
CA ARG A 91 -4.07 8.96 41.73
C ARG A 91 -2.95 8.19 42.44
N PRO A 92 -2.89 8.20 43.78
CA PRO A 92 -2.04 7.30 44.56
C PRO A 92 -2.59 5.88 44.54
N VAL A 93 -1.68 4.89 44.60
CA VAL A 93 -1.98 3.46 44.64
C VAL A 93 -1.27 2.82 45.83
N GLN A 94 -1.97 1.91 46.50
CA GLN A 94 -1.36 1.06 47.52
C GLN A 94 -0.80 -0.21 46.89
N VAL A 95 0.51 -0.39 46.98
CA VAL A 95 1.17 -1.64 46.59
C VAL A 95 1.22 -2.54 47.82
N LYS A 96 0.58 -3.72 47.74
CA LYS A 96 0.69 -4.74 48.80
C LYS A 96 2.01 -5.48 48.66
N GLY A 97 2.93 -5.26 49.61
CA GLY A 97 4.15 -6.06 49.71
C GLY A 97 3.81 -7.51 50.07
N GLY A 98 4.09 -8.45 49.16
CA GLY A 98 4.01 -9.87 49.47
C GLY A 98 5.19 -10.30 50.35
N SER A 99 5.03 -11.34 51.16
CA SER A 99 6.05 -11.94 52.04
C SER A 99 7.30 -12.49 51.33
N TYR A 100 7.41 -12.30 50.01
CA TYR A 100 8.60 -12.55 49.18
C TYR A 100 9.46 -11.29 48.93
N TRP A 101 9.15 -10.18 49.61
CA TRP A 101 9.95 -8.94 49.51
C TRP A 101 11.23 -8.96 50.35
N SER A 102 11.49 -10.06 51.06
CA SER A 102 12.62 -10.24 51.99
C SER A 102 13.93 -10.71 51.34
N PHE A 103 13.96 -10.94 50.03
CA PHE A 103 15.18 -11.32 49.29
C PHE A 103 15.55 -10.27 48.24
N TRP A 104 15.92 -9.08 48.72
CA TRP A 104 16.89 -8.24 48.02
C TRP A 104 18.25 -8.54 48.65
N THR A 105 18.91 -9.62 48.24
CA THR A 105 20.30 -9.87 48.62
C THR A 105 21.23 -9.14 47.65
N PRO A 106 21.96 -8.10 48.08
CA PRO A 106 23.08 -7.57 47.32
C PRO A 106 24.27 -8.52 47.49
N LEU A 107 24.87 -8.98 46.39
CA LEU A 107 26.20 -9.59 46.43
C LEU A 107 27.22 -8.59 45.87
N CYS A 108 27.93 -7.93 46.78
CA CYS A 108 29.10 -7.10 46.48
C CYS A 108 30.37 -7.93 46.71
N LEU A 109 31.28 -7.97 45.71
CA LEU A 109 32.72 -8.08 45.97
C LEU A 109 33.50 -7.21 44.97
N HIS A 110 33.70 -5.98 45.44
CA HIS A 110 34.76 -5.00 45.20
C HIS A 110 35.01 -4.37 43.81
N SER A 111 34.59 -3.10 43.78
CA SER A 111 35.14 -1.89 43.13
C SER A 111 35.09 -1.75 41.61
N HIS A 112 33.87 -1.84 41.06
CA HIS A 112 33.15 -0.79 40.33
C HIS A 112 32.03 -1.47 39.54
N SER A 113 30.84 -1.57 40.12
CA SER A 113 29.80 -2.51 39.67
C SER A 113 29.09 -2.05 38.39
N PHE A 114 29.60 -2.52 37.25
CA PHE A 114 28.88 -2.78 36.00
C PHE A 114 29.34 -4.15 35.47
N PHE A 115 28.41 -5.09 35.17
CA PHE A 115 28.45 -6.25 34.23
C PHE A 115 29.79 -7.08 34.05
N PHE A 116 29.93 -7.92 33.00
CA PHE A 116 31.17 -8.40 32.27
C PHE A 116 31.38 -9.93 32.06
N PHE A 117 32.11 -10.52 31.07
CA PHE A 117 32.52 -10.30 29.63
C PHE A 117 33.73 -11.23 29.27
N LEU A 118 33.91 -11.71 28.02
CA LEU A 118 35.16 -11.69 27.16
C LEU A 118 34.98 -12.57 25.89
N PHE A 119 35.33 -12.11 24.68
CA PHE A 119 36.71 -12.20 24.16
C PHE A 119 37.16 -10.97 23.33
N GLN A 120 38.48 -10.90 23.24
CA GLN A 120 39.41 -9.85 22.84
C GLN A 120 39.66 -9.76 21.32
N GLN A 121 39.89 -8.55 20.77
CA GLN A 121 40.90 -8.32 19.71
C GLN A 121 41.33 -6.85 19.54
N ILE A 122 42.57 -6.73 19.08
CA ILE A 122 43.52 -5.61 18.86
C ILE A 122 43.02 -4.61 17.79
N PRO A 123 43.46 -3.33 17.78
CA PRO A 123 42.88 -2.29 16.90
C PRO A 123 43.33 -2.40 15.43
N PRO A 124 42.40 -2.20 14.47
CA PRO A 124 42.71 -1.51 13.23
C PRO A 124 41.95 -0.17 13.19
N GLY A 125 42.58 0.88 12.69
CA GLY A 125 41.96 2.19 12.52
C GLY A 125 40.62 2.09 11.82
N THR A 126 39.60 2.73 12.37
CA THR A 126 38.30 2.89 11.71
C THR A 126 38.52 3.59 10.36
N PRO A 127 38.12 3.01 9.21
CA PRO A 127 37.84 3.85 8.06
C PRO A 127 36.72 4.78 8.47
N ARG A 128 36.98 6.09 8.37
CA ARG A 128 35.97 7.12 8.56
C ARG A 128 34.74 6.78 7.70
N THR A 129 33.65 6.36 8.31
CA THR A 129 32.35 6.34 7.63
C THR A 129 31.96 7.80 7.35
N PRO A 130 31.72 8.20 6.09
CA PRO A 130 31.41 9.58 5.76
C PRO A 130 30.07 9.97 6.41
N ARG A 131 30.09 11.03 7.21
CA ARG A 131 28.87 11.82 7.45
C ARG A 131 28.49 12.41 6.09
N HIS A 132 27.26 12.13 5.64
CA HIS A 132 26.72 12.36 4.28
C HIS A 132 26.87 11.21 3.25
N ALA A 133 26.56 9.98 3.64
CA ALA A 133 26.21 8.94 2.67
C ALA A 133 24.69 8.85 2.51
N THR A 134 24.13 9.68 1.63
CA THR A 134 22.87 9.33 0.97
C THR A 134 23.13 8.02 0.23
N PRO A 135 22.25 7.01 0.26
CA PRO A 135 22.40 5.84 -0.61
C PRO A 135 22.31 6.33 -2.06
N SER A 136 23.47 6.62 -2.67
CA SER A 136 23.56 6.88 -4.08
C SER A 136 23.36 5.54 -4.77
N ILE A 137 22.31 5.46 -5.59
CA ILE A 137 22.15 4.38 -6.58
C ILE A 137 23.51 4.21 -7.25
N PRO A 138 24.12 3.01 -7.23
CA PRO A 138 25.44 2.81 -7.82
C PRO A 138 25.38 3.30 -9.27
N SER A 139 26.12 4.38 -9.53
CA SER A 139 26.28 4.89 -10.89
C SER A 139 26.95 3.79 -11.69
N ARG A 140 26.27 3.34 -12.74
CA ARG A 140 26.76 2.29 -13.63
C ARG A 140 28.14 2.73 -14.14
N SER A 141 29.20 2.04 -13.74
CA SER A 141 30.59 2.33 -14.14
C SER A 141 30.84 2.07 -15.62
N LEU A 142 29.95 1.28 -16.23
CA LEU A 142 29.86 1.08 -17.66
C LEU A 142 28.66 1.87 -18.18
N PRO A 143 28.74 2.57 -19.33
CA PRO A 143 27.55 3.07 -20.00
C PRO A 143 26.55 1.93 -20.13
N ALA A 144 25.25 2.25 -20.06
CA ALA A 144 24.23 1.25 -20.27
C ALA A 144 24.58 0.45 -21.53
N ARG A 145 24.62 -0.90 -21.43
CA ARG A 145 24.85 -1.75 -22.62
C ARG A 145 23.92 -1.21 -23.69
N ARG A 146 24.51 -0.64 -24.75
CA ARG A 146 23.73 -0.24 -25.91
C ARG A 146 23.10 -1.54 -26.41
N PRO A 147 21.79 -1.55 -26.71
CA PRO A 147 21.15 -2.77 -27.15
C PRO A 147 21.93 -3.30 -28.35
N GLY A 148 22.43 -4.53 -28.22
CA GLY A 148 23.23 -5.16 -29.28
C GLY A 148 22.34 -5.65 -30.43
N ASN A 149 21.07 -5.93 -30.12
CA ASN A 149 20.11 -6.57 -31.00
C ASN A 149 18.86 -5.70 -31.19
N VAL A 150 18.26 -5.79 -32.39
CA VAL A 150 17.00 -5.10 -32.75
C VAL A 150 15.86 -5.44 -31.78
N LEU A 151 15.80 -6.69 -31.32
CA LEU A 151 14.82 -7.16 -30.32
C LEU A 151 15.08 -6.57 -28.93
N GLU A 152 16.34 -6.40 -28.53
CA GLU A 152 16.70 -5.78 -27.24
C GLU A 152 16.35 -4.29 -27.23
N GLU A 153 16.57 -3.61 -28.35
CA GLU A 153 16.14 -2.22 -28.54
C GLU A 153 14.60 -2.09 -28.52
N ALA A 154 13.89 -2.98 -29.20
CA ALA A 154 12.43 -3.03 -29.17
C ALA A 154 11.92 -3.25 -27.73
N ARG A 155 12.52 -4.18 -26.97
CA ARG A 155 12.16 -4.46 -25.57
C ARG A 155 12.34 -3.24 -24.67
N ALA A 156 13.46 -2.52 -24.81
CA ALA A 156 13.73 -1.32 -24.03
C ALA A 156 12.72 -0.20 -24.34
N ARG A 157 12.34 -0.04 -25.61
CA ARG A 157 11.35 0.97 -26.04
C ARG A 157 9.92 0.62 -25.63
N LEU A 158 9.55 -0.66 -25.69
CA LEU A 158 8.24 -1.18 -25.28
C LEU A 158 8.03 -1.18 -23.76
N HIS A 159 9.08 -0.96 -22.98
CA HIS A 159 8.96 -0.89 -21.52
C HIS A 159 8.00 0.24 -21.09
N VAL A 160 7.09 -0.05 -20.15
CA VAL A 160 6.02 0.87 -19.72
C VAL A 160 6.55 2.19 -19.15
N SER A 161 7.74 2.17 -18.52
CA SER A 161 8.35 3.39 -17.96
C SER A 161 9.03 4.28 -18.99
N SER A 162 9.17 3.85 -20.25
CA SER A 162 9.60 4.79 -21.30
C SER A 162 8.47 5.80 -21.47
N VAL A 163 8.69 7.07 -21.17
CA VAL A 163 7.71 8.13 -21.47
C VAL A 163 7.99 8.58 -22.91
N PRO A 164 7.01 8.52 -23.82
CA PRO A 164 7.23 8.97 -25.19
C PRO A 164 7.25 10.50 -25.21
N GLU A 165 7.85 11.10 -26.24
CA GLU A 165 7.81 12.55 -26.42
C GLU A 165 6.39 13.05 -26.72
N SER A 166 5.52 12.19 -27.23
CA SER A 166 4.10 12.48 -27.42
C SER A 166 3.25 11.25 -27.13
N LEU A 167 2.09 11.46 -26.53
CA LEU A 167 1.11 10.41 -26.25
C LEU A 167 0.08 10.37 -27.39
N PRO A 168 0.21 9.44 -28.35
CA PRO A 168 -0.74 9.35 -29.44
C PRO A 168 -2.11 8.89 -28.95
N CYS A 169 -3.15 9.20 -29.72
CA CYS A 169 -4.53 8.75 -29.52
C CYS A 169 -5.27 9.34 -28.32
N ARG A 170 -4.73 10.39 -27.69
CA ARG A 170 -5.36 11.18 -26.61
C ARG A 170 -5.28 12.67 -26.89
N GLU A 171 -5.19 13.06 -28.16
CA GLU A 171 -5.01 14.44 -28.58
C GLU A 171 -6.23 15.30 -28.23
N GLN A 172 -7.43 14.74 -28.31
CA GLN A 172 -8.66 15.44 -27.95
C GLN A 172 -8.72 15.68 -26.44
N GLU A 173 -8.50 14.64 -25.62
CA GLU A 173 -8.49 14.78 -24.16
C GLU A 173 -7.36 15.71 -23.69
N PHE A 174 -6.20 15.65 -24.34
CA PHE A 174 -5.10 16.59 -24.11
C PHE A 174 -5.54 18.04 -24.33
N GLN A 175 -6.15 18.33 -25.50
CA GLN A 175 -6.60 19.67 -25.83
C GLN A 175 -7.67 20.19 -24.86
N ASP A 176 -8.59 19.34 -24.46
CA ASP A 176 -9.66 19.68 -23.52
C ASP A 176 -9.11 20.01 -22.11
N VAL A 177 -8.16 19.22 -21.60
CA VAL A 177 -7.49 19.51 -20.33
C VAL A 177 -6.63 20.76 -20.44
N TYR A 178 -5.86 20.91 -21.52
CA TYR A 178 -5.02 22.08 -21.78
C TYR A 178 -5.84 23.36 -21.80
N SER A 179 -6.89 23.41 -22.62
CA SER A 179 -7.76 24.58 -22.77
C SER A 179 -8.47 24.95 -21.46
N PHE A 180 -8.89 23.94 -20.68
CA PHE A 180 -9.48 24.15 -19.38
C PHE A 180 -8.50 24.80 -18.39
N VAL A 181 -7.29 24.24 -18.25
CA VAL A 181 -6.31 24.76 -17.30
C VAL A 181 -5.80 26.14 -17.71
N GLU A 182 -5.49 26.32 -19.00
CA GLU A 182 -5.05 27.60 -19.57
C GLU A 182 -6.08 28.71 -19.30
N SER A 183 -7.35 28.49 -19.65
CA SER A 183 -8.43 29.47 -19.38
C SER A 183 -8.49 29.84 -17.90
N LYS A 184 -8.38 28.87 -16.99
CA LYS A 184 -8.43 29.15 -15.54
C LYS A 184 -7.22 29.92 -15.02
N ILE A 185 -6.03 29.67 -15.57
CA ILE A 185 -4.81 30.40 -15.22
C ILE A 185 -4.90 31.84 -15.72
N VAL A 186 -5.29 32.05 -16.97
CA VAL A 186 -5.40 33.37 -17.61
C VAL A 186 -6.49 34.22 -16.94
N ASP A 187 -7.66 33.63 -16.66
CA ASP A 187 -8.76 34.32 -15.96
C ASP A 187 -8.44 34.57 -14.48
N GLY A 188 -7.44 33.89 -13.92
CA GLY A 188 -7.12 33.90 -12.49
C GLY A 188 -8.28 33.39 -11.63
N THR A 189 -9.07 32.44 -12.16
CA THR A 189 -10.24 31.87 -11.49
C THR A 189 -9.96 30.47 -10.97
N GLY A 190 -10.64 30.09 -9.88
CA GLY A 190 -10.60 28.71 -9.41
C GLY A 190 -11.46 27.80 -10.28
N GLY A 191 -11.10 26.51 -10.31
CA GLY A 191 -11.82 25.52 -11.09
C GLY A 191 -11.53 24.11 -10.59
N CYS A 192 -12.41 23.18 -10.89
CA CYS A 192 -12.14 21.77 -10.68
C CYS A 192 -12.53 20.98 -11.93
N MET A 193 -11.70 20.01 -12.29
CA MET A 193 -12.00 19.03 -13.33
C MET A 193 -11.85 17.63 -12.75
N TYR A 194 -12.81 16.77 -13.08
CA TYR A 194 -12.84 15.39 -12.66
C TYR A 194 -12.56 14.48 -13.85
N ILE A 195 -11.45 13.75 -13.80
CA ILE A 195 -10.97 12.85 -14.84
C ILE A 195 -11.17 11.41 -14.35
N SER A 196 -11.95 10.64 -15.09
CA SER A 196 -12.27 9.26 -14.76
C SER A 196 -11.88 8.31 -15.88
N GLY A 197 -11.71 7.03 -15.56
CA GLY A 197 -11.53 5.97 -16.55
C GLY A 197 -10.81 4.76 -15.98
N VAL A 198 -10.86 3.64 -16.69
CA VAL A 198 -10.17 2.41 -16.26
C VAL A 198 -8.65 2.62 -16.14
N PRO A 199 -7.93 1.84 -15.31
CA PRO A 199 -6.48 1.92 -15.26
C PRO A 199 -5.85 1.64 -16.63
N GLY A 200 -4.71 2.26 -16.90
CA GLY A 200 -3.97 2.02 -18.14
C GLY A 200 -4.46 2.77 -19.39
N THR A 201 -5.43 3.70 -19.25
CA THR A 201 -5.91 4.56 -20.34
C THR A 201 -5.08 5.82 -20.59
N GLY A 202 -4.01 6.06 -19.83
CA GLY A 202 -3.10 7.20 -20.03
C GLY A 202 -3.45 8.48 -19.27
N LYS A 203 -4.46 8.48 -18.38
CA LYS A 203 -4.92 9.67 -17.61
C LYS A 203 -3.77 10.50 -17.01
N THR A 204 -2.99 9.89 -16.11
CA THR A 204 -1.85 10.54 -15.44
C THR A 204 -0.83 11.04 -16.45
N ALA A 205 -0.50 10.24 -17.47
CA ALA A 205 0.48 10.62 -18.48
C ALA A 205 0.03 11.83 -19.32
N THR A 206 -1.24 11.87 -19.74
CA THR A 206 -1.80 13.01 -20.48
C THR A 206 -1.80 14.28 -19.64
N VAL A 207 -2.18 14.21 -18.36
CA VAL A 207 -2.17 15.39 -17.48
C VAL A 207 -0.75 15.90 -17.23
N HIS A 208 0.21 15.01 -17.00
CA HIS A 208 1.62 15.40 -16.85
C HIS A 208 2.17 16.06 -18.12
N GLU A 209 1.82 15.57 -19.30
CA GLU A 209 2.22 16.19 -20.56
C GLU A 209 1.60 17.58 -20.72
N VAL A 210 0.31 17.75 -20.41
CA VAL A 210 -0.34 19.07 -20.42
C VAL A 210 0.36 20.04 -19.48
N MET A 211 0.71 19.60 -18.27
CA MET A 211 1.42 20.44 -17.29
C MET A 211 2.81 20.82 -17.77
N ARG A 212 3.51 19.90 -18.44
CA ARG A 212 4.82 20.18 -19.04
C ARG A 212 4.72 21.25 -20.13
N CYS A 213 3.72 21.16 -21.01
CA CYS A 213 3.47 22.17 -22.04
C CYS A 213 3.09 23.53 -21.44
N LEU A 214 2.21 23.56 -20.44
CA LEU A 214 1.82 24.80 -19.76
C LEU A 214 2.99 25.43 -19.00
N GLN A 215 3.82 24.62 -18.33
CA GLN A 215 5.01 25.14 -17.67
C GLN A 215 5.98 25.76 -18.68
N HIS A 216 6.14 25.13 -19.86
CA HIS A 216 6.93 25.70 -20.94
C HIS A 216 6.34 27.02 -21.47
N ALA A 217 5.02 27.09 -21.65
CA ALA A 217 4.34 28.33 -22.04
C ALA A 217 4.48 29.45 -20.99
N ALA A 218 4.51 29.09 -19.70
CA ALA A 218 4.78 30.03 -18.61
C ALA A 218 6.23 30.52 -18.63
N ASP A 219 7.20 29.65 -18.95
CA ASP A 219 8.62 30.02 -19.08
C ASP A 219 8.89 30.96 -20.27
N VAL A 220 8.04 30.91 -21.30
CA VAL A 220 8.07 31.78 -22.50
C VAL A 220 7.21 33.06 -22.31
N ASP A 221 6.67 33.28 -21.11
CA ASP A 221 5.80 34.41 -20.77
C ASP A 221 4.50 34.50 -21.61
N GLU A 222 4.02 33.39 -22.19
CA GLU A 222 2.72 33.34 -22.90
C GLU A 222 1.54 33.32 -21.91
N ILE A 223 1.71 32.63 -20.78
CA ILE A 223 0.72 32.55 -19.70
C ILE A 223 1.30 33.01 -18.36
N PRO A 224 0.46 33.48 -17.43
CA PRO A 224 0.93 33.84 -16.09
C PRO A 224 1.61 32.68 -15.36
N PRO A 225 2.64 32.95 -14.53
CA PRO A 225 3.29 31.92 -13.74
C PRO A 225 2.31 31.29 -12.74
N PHE A 226 2.44 29.98 -12.54
CA PHE A 226 1.61 29.20 -11.64
C PHE A 226 2.46 28.16 -10.90
N HIS A 227 1.97 27.72 -9.74
CA HIS A 227 2.57 26.65 -8.96
C HIS A 227 1.88 25.32 -9.26
N PHE A 228 2.62 24.34 -9.76
CA PHE A 228 2.12 22.97 -9.96
C PHE A 228 2.43 22.08 -8.75
N ILE A 229 1.42 21.37 -8.25
CA ILE A 229 1.54 20.44 -7.12
C ILE A 229 0.85 19.13 -7.47
N GLU A 230 1.57 18.02 -7.30
CA GLU A 230 1.04 16.67 -7.48
C GLU A 230 0.95 15.94 -6.14
N ILE A 231 -0.19 15.27 -5.94
CA ILE A 231 -0.44 14.38 -4.82
C ILE A 231 -0.99 13.08 -5.35
N ASN A 232 -0.49 11.97 -4.82
CA ASN A 232 -0.94 10.64 -5.20
C ASN A 232 -1.48 9.91 -3.96
N GLY A 233 -2.74 9.46 -4.04
CA GLY A 233 -3.42 8.72 -2.97
C GLY A 233 -2.65 7.50 -2.46
N MET A 234 -1.99 6.74 -3.34
CA MET A 234 -1.20 5.55 -2.98
C MET A 234 0.06 5.86 -2.19
N LYS A 235 0.58 7.10 -2.29
CA LYS A 235 1.80 7.50 -1.56
C LYS A 235 1.51 7.84 -0.09
N MET A 236 0.25 7.82 0.34
CA MET A 236 -0.18 8.23 1.67
C MET A 236 -0.83 7.06 2.41
N THR A 237 -0.53 6.94 3.70
CA THR A 237 -1.14 5.89 4.56
C THR A 237 -2.49 6.32 5.11
N ASP A 238 -2.68 7.62 5.31
CA ASP A 238 -3.92 8.21 5.83
C ASP A 238 -4.35 9.39 4.95
N PRO A 239 -5.65 9.51 4.58
CA PRO A 239 -6.12 10.58 3.71
C PRO A 239 -5.86 12.00 4.22
N HIS A 240 -5.78 12.22 5.54
CA HIS A 240 -5.50 13.55 6.08
C HIS A 240 -4.05 14.00 5.83
N GLN A 241 -3.14 13.08 5.51
CA GLN A 241 -1.78 13.42 5.08
C GLN A 241 -1.74 14.22 3.77
N ALA A 242 -2.82 14.20 2.99
CA ALA A 242 -2.95 15.05 1.80
C ALA A 242 -2.73 16.52 2.15
N TYR A 243 -3.28 17.01 3.26
CA TYR A 243 -3.09 18.40 3.69
C TYR A 243 -1.63 18.75 4.00
N VAL A 244 -0.91 17.81 4.62
CA VAL A 244 0.51 17.99 4.95
C VAL A 244 1.34 18.08 3.66
N GLN A 245 1.07 17.22 2.69
CA GLN A 245 1.76 17.23 1.39
C GLN A 245 1.47 18.52 0.59
N ILE A 246 0.20 18.96 0.53
CA ILE A 246 -0.16 20.25 -0.13
C ILE A 246 0.59 21.39 0.53
N LEU A 247 0.54 21.48 1.86
CA LEU A 247 1.17 22.58 2.59
C LEU A 247 2.69 22.57 2.43
N GLN A 248 3.31 21.40 2.50
CA GLN A 248 4.75 21.24 2.34
C GLN A 248 5.20 21.69 0.95
N ASN A 249 4.47 21.32 -0.11
CA ASN A 249 4.81 21.73 -1.48
C ASN A 249 4.54 23.23 -1.73
N LEU A 250 3.57 23.84 -1.04
CA LEU A 250 3.28 25.28 -1.15
C LEU A 250 4.22 26.19 -0.36
N THR A 251 4.63 25.75 0.83
CA THR A 251 5.30 26.63 1.82
C THR A 251 6.65 26.11 2.30
N GLY A 252 6.98 24.85 2.02
CA GLY A 252 8.14 24.16 2.57
C GLY A 252 7.97 23.73 4.03
N GLN A 253 6.89 24.10 4.70
CA GLN A 253 6.66 23.81 6.12
C GLN A 253 5.89 22.50 6.31
N LYS A 254 6.27 21.74 7.35
CA LYS A 254 5.53 20.57 7.81
C LYS A 254 4.71 20.92 9.03
N ALA A 255 3.47 20.46 9.06
CA ALA A 255 2.54 20.64 10.17
C ALA A 255 1.77 19.33 10.39
N THR A 256 1.07 19.23 11.53
CA THR A 256 0.08 18.18 11.76
C THR A 256 -1.09 18.36 10.77
N ALA A 257 -1.82 17.29 10.46
CA ALA A 257 -2.82 17.32 9.40
C ALA A 257 -3.96 18.34 9.66
N ASP A 258 -4.43 18.44 10.91
CA ASP A 258 -5.47 19.41 11.27
C ASP A 258 -4.97 20.86 11.19
N HIS A 259 -3.73 21.09 11.64
CA HIS A 259 -3.13 22.42 11.52
C HIS A 259 -2.88 22.79 10.05
N ALA A 260 -2.45 21.82 9.24
CA ALA A 260 -2.26 22.01 7.81
C ALA A 260 -3.58 22.33 7.10
N ALA A 261 -4.67 21.63 7.43
CA ALA A 261 -6.00 21.92 6.90
C ALA A 261 -6.43 23.36 7.22
N ALA A 262 -6.28 23.81 8.46
CA ALA A 262 -6.63 25.16 8.89
C ALA A 262 -5.78 26.24 8.18
N LEU A 263 -4.49 25.99 7.97
CA LEU A 263 -3.60 26.89 7.23
C LEU A 263 -3.98 26.99 5.74
N LEU A 264 -4.27 25.86 5.10
CA LEU A 264 -4.72 25.82 3.71
C LEU A 264 -6.07 26.51 3.54
N GLU A 265 -7.01 26.25 4.43
CA GLU A 265 -8.31 26.92 4.47
C GLU A 265 -8.15 28.44 4.58
N LYS A 266 -7.34 28.92 5.53
CA LYS A 266 -7.05 30.35 5.67
C LYS A 266 -6.45 30.91 4.37
N ARG A 267 -5.48 30.21 3.76
CA ARG A 267 -4.81 30.62 2.53
C ARG A 267 -5.75 30.72 1.34
N PHE A 268 -6.67 29.76 1.17
CA PHE A 268 -7.62 29.75 0.04
C PHE A 268 -8.83 30.65 0.26
N SER A 269 -9.17 31.01 1.51
CA SER A 269 -10.21 31.99 1.82
C SER A 269 -9.74 33.44 1.80
N SER A 270 -8.51 33.72 2.27
CA SER A 270 -8.02 35.09 2.39
C SER A 270 -7.62 35.68 1.04
N ALA A 271 -8.01 36.92 0.78
CA ALA A 271 -7.45 37.70 -0.32
C ALA A 271 -6.02 38.11 0.01
N ALA A 272 -5.06 37.73 -0.84
CA ALA A 272 -3.67 38.17 -0.74
C ALA A 272 -3.26 38.87 -2.04
N PRO A 273 -2.71 40.10 -1.98
CA PRO A 273 -2.16 40.75 -3.16
C PRO A 273 -0.98 39.91 -3.70
N ARG A 274 -0.92 39.70 -5.02
CA ARG A 274 0.06 38.84 -5.72
C ARG A 274 -0.02 37.33 -5.43
N LYS A 275 -1.20 36.82 -5.11
CA LYS A 275 -1.40 35.37 -5.02
C LYS A 275 -1.30 34.73 -6.41
N GLU A 276 -0.28 33.90 -6.62
CA GLU A 276 -0.14 33.10 -7.83
C GLU A 276 -1.18 31.99 -7.89
N THR A 277 -1.54 31.60 -9.11
CA THR A 277 -2.47 30.49 -9.34
C THR A 277 -1.79 29.18 -8.95
N THR A 278 -2.49 28.32 -8.23
CA THR A 278 -2.01 26.98 -7.88
C THR A 278 -2.79 25.94 -8.67
N VAL A 279 -2.10 25.05 -9.35
CA VAL A 279 -2.67 23.89 -10.03
C VAL A 279 -2.34 22.66 -9.20
N LEU A 280 -3.37 22.06 -8.61
CA LEU A 280 -3.28 20.88 -7.76
C LEU A 280 -3.78 19.65 -8.52
N LEU A 281 -2.88 18.71 -8.81
CA LEU A 281 -3.20 17.38 -9.31
C LEU A 281 -3.36 16.40 -8.14
N VAL A 282 -4.53 15.77 -8.04
CA VAL A 282 -4.83 14.70 -7.09
C VAL A 282 -5.04 13.41 -7.89
N ASP A 283 -4.00 12.57 -7.93
CA ASP A 283 -4.06 11.24 -8.55
C ASP A 283 -4.56 10.18 -7.56
N GLU A 284 -5.28 9.19 -8.07
CA GLU A 284 -5.93 8.13 -7.29
C GLU A 284 -6.80 8.68 -6.13
N LEU A 285 -7.70 9.60 -6.47
CA LEU A 285 -8.61 10.25 -5.52
C LEU A 285 -9.52 9.26 -4.77
N ASP A 286 -9.86 8.14 -5.40
CA ASP A 286 -10.66 7.05 -4.84
C ASP A 286 -10.08 6.49 -3.54
N LEU A 287 -8.76 6.61 -3.33
CA LEU A 287 -8.08 6.19 -2.11
C LEU A 287 -8.21 7.19 -0.96
N LEU A 288 -8.56 8.45 -1.25
CA LEU A 288 -8.84 9.47 -0.23
C LEU A 288 -10.27 9.35 0.34
N TRP A 289 -10.98 8.29 -0.04
CA TRP A 289 -12.31 7.98 0.43
C TRP A 289 -12.34 7.62 1.91
N THR A 290 -13.13 8.35 2.69
CA THR A 290 -13.42 8.03 4.09
C THR A 290 -14.91 8.16 4.36
N ARG A 291 -15.42 7.51 5.42
CA ARG A 291 -16.84 7.63 5.81
C ARG A 291 -17.26 9.08 6.11
N LYS A 292 -16.35 9.89 6.67
CA LYS A 292 -16.60 11.32 6.97
C LYS A 292 -16.43 12.23 5.75
N GLN A 293 -15.66 11.80 4.74
CA GLN A 293 -15.46 12.50 3.46
C GLN A 293 -14.86 13.92 3.54
N ASN A 294 -14.36 14.34 4.70
CA ASN A 294 -13.86 15.71 4.93
C ASN A 294 -12.76 16.13 3.93
N VAL A 295 -11.84 15.23 3.61
CA VAL A 295 -10.70 15.51 2.72
C VAL A 295 -11.16 15.90 1.32
N MET A 296 -11.96 15.05 0.68
CA MET A 296 -12.48 15.32 -0.66
C MET A 296 -13.37 16.56 -0.65
N TYR A 297 -14.24 16.72 0.34
CA TYR A 297 -15.10 17.90 0.43
C TYR A 297 -14.29 19.20 0.41
N ASN A 298 -13.24 19.29 1.24
CA ASN A 298 -12.38 20.46 1.30
C ASN A 298 -11.63 20.71 -0.02
N LEU A 299 -11.10 19.65 -0.65
CA LEU A 299 -10.39 19.76 -1.95
C LEU A 299 -11.29 20.32 -3.05
N PHE A 300 -12.58 19.96 -3.06
CA PHE A 300 -13.54 20.45 -4.05
C PHE A 300 -14.21 21.78 -3.65
N ASP A 301 -14.26 22.12 -2.37
CA ASP A 301 -14.79 23.40 -1.89
C ASP A 301 -13.82 24.56 -2.11
N TRP A 302 -12.51 24.35 -1.87
CA TRP A 302 -11.50 25.41 -1.96
C TRP A 302 -11.49 26.14 -3.32
N PRO A 303 -11.55 25.49 -4.49
CA PRO A 303 -11.59 26.18 -5.79
C PRO A 303 -12.80 27.08 -5.98
N THR A 304 -13.89 26.84 -5.25
CA THR A 304 -15.12 27.62 -5.37
C THR A 304 -15.06 28.97 -4.65
N ARG A 305 -14.05 29.16 -3.79
CA ARG A 305 -13.86 30.40 -3.05
C ARG A 305 -13.31 31.48 -3.98
N ARG A 306 -13.91 32.68 -3.93
CA ARG A 306 -13.60 33.80 -4.85
C ARG A 306 -12.13 34.19 -4.90
N HIS A 307 -11.38 33.98 -3.82
CA HIS A 307 -9.98 34.38 -3.69
C HIS A 307 -8.99 33.20 -3.68
N ALA A 308 -9.46 31.97 -3.98
CA ALA A 308 -8.61 30.79 -3.89
C ALA A 308 -7.53 30.72 -4.96
N ARG A 309 -7.82 31.15 -6.21
CA ARG A 309 -6.94 30.97 -7.39
C ARG A 309 -6.35 29.55 -7.44
N LEU A 310 -7.22 28.57 -7.24
CA LEU A 310 -6.86 27.15 -7.13
C LEU A 310 -7.59 26.38 -8.22
N VAL A 311 -6.82 25.71 -9.08
CA VAL A 311 -7.33 24.78 -10.08
C VAL A 311 -7.04 23.37 -9.59
N VAL A 312 -8.07 22.55 -9.43
CA VAL A 312 -7.92 21.16 -8.96
C VAL A 312 -8.21 20.22 -10.13
N LEU A 313 -7.23 19.41 -10.48
CA LEU A 313 -7.40 18.26 -11.36
C LEU A 313 -7.45 17.01 -10.52
N THR A 314 -8.51 16.23 -10.66
CA THR A 314 -8.67 14.98 -9.92
C THR A 314 -8.72 13.81 -10.88
N ILE A 315 -7.94 12.76 -10.60
CA ILE A 315 -7.92 11.53 -11.38
C ILE A 315 -8.43 10.39 -10.49
N ALA A 316 -9.37 9.60 -11.00
CA ALA A 316 -9.90 8.43 -10.32
C ALA A 316 -10.21 7.31 -11.32
N ASN A 317 -10.37 6.08 -10.80
CA ASN A 317 -10.68 4.92 -11.65
C ASN A 317 -12.18 4.77 -11.93
N THR A 318 -13.04 5.28 -11.05
CA THR A 318 -14.49 5.13 -11.13
C THR A 318 -15.16 6.37 -11.73
N MET A 319 -16.15 6.19 -12.60
CA MET A 319 -16.93 7.32 -13.16
C MET A 319 -17.88 7.93 -12.13
N ASP A 320 -18.44 7.10 -11.25
CA ASP A 320 -19.54 7.49 -10.36
C ASP A 320 -19.08 8.10 -9.02
N LEU A 321 -17.76 8.24 -8.81
CA LEU A 321 -17.21 8.70 -7.52
C LEU A 321 -17.82 10.03 -7.08
N PRO A 322 -18.10 11.02 -7.94
CA PRO A 322 -18.69 12.28 -7.45
C PRO A 322 -20.18 12.16 -7.09
N GLU A 323 -20.93 11.25 -7.72
CA GLU A 323 -22.38 11.13 -7.57
C GLU A 323 -22.79 10.26 -6.38
N ARG A 324 -22.05 9.19 -6.11
CA ARG A 324 -22.38 8.23 -5.02
C ARG A 324 -22.09 8.78 -3.62
N ILE A 325 -21.43 9.92 -3.55
CA ILE A 325 -20.51 10.25 -2.47
C ILE A 325 -20.71 11.69 -2.02
N MET A 326 -20.77 12.62 -2.96
CA MET A 326 -20.75 14.03 -2.61
C MET A 326 -22.15 14.51 -2.27
N ILE A 327 -22.26 15.33 -1.23
CA ILE A 327 -23.48 16.09 -0.92
C ILE A 327 -23.88 16.86 -2.19
N ASN A 328 -25.16 16.80 -2.58
CA ASN A 328 -25.75 17.37 -3.81
C ASN A 328 -25.27 18.78 -4.21
N ARG A 329 -24.79 19.59 -3.26
CA ARG A 329 -24.21 20.93 -3.48
C ARG A 329 -22.90 20.94 -4.27
N VAL A 330 -22.03 19.93 -4.09
CA VAL A 330 -20.71 19.88 -4.76
C VAL A 330 -20.79 19.11 -6.08
N ALA A 331 -21.61 18.05 -6.13
CA ALA A 331 -21.90 17.29 -7.35
C ALA A 331 -22.51 18.16 -8.46
N SER A 332 -23.40 19.11 -8.11
CA SER A 332 -23.98 20.05 -9.07
C SER A 332 -22.96 20.98 -9.73
N ARG A 333 -21.84 21.30 -9.05
CA ARG A 333 -20.78 22.18 -9.56
C ARG A 333 -19.71 21.40 -10.34
N LEU A 334 -19.38 20.20 -9.88
CA LEU A 334 -18.49 19.26 -10.57
C LEU A 334 -19.14 18.56 -11.76
N GLY A 335 -20.48 18.62 -11.88
CA GLY A 335 -21.23 17.96 -12.94
C GLY A 335 -20.95 18.52 -14.34
N LEU A 336 -20.42 19.74 -14.46
CA LEU A 336 -20.23 20.42 -15.75
C LEU A 336 -18.84 20.21 -16.37
N THR A 337 -17.83 19.79 -15.60
CA THR A 337 -16.43 19.69 -16.03
C THR A 337 -15.86 18.29 -15.76
N ARG A 338 -16.60 17.27 -16.20
CA ARG A 338 -16.17 15.86 -16.12
C ARG A 338 -15.62 15.38 -17.45
N MET A 339 -14.51 14.66 -17.39
CA MET A 339 -13.90 13.99 -18.53
C MET A 339 -13.78 12.50 -18.26
N SER A 340 -14.17 11.68 -19.23
CA SER A 340 -14.05 10.22 -19.16
C SER A 340 -13.07 9.70 -20.20
N PHE A 341 -12.00 9.06 -19.75
CA PHE A 341 -11.05 8.33 -20.58
C PHE A 341 -11.62 6.95 -20.88
N GLN A 342 -12.10 6.77 -22.09
CA GLN A 342 -12.60 5.48 -22.57
C GLN A 342 -11.45 4.47 -22.73
N PRO A 343 -11.68 3.16 -22.55
CA PRO A 343 -10.70 2.13 -22.87
C PRO A 343 -10.19 2.26 -24.31
N TYR A 344 -8.92 1.93 -24.55
CA TYR A 344 -8.36 2.06 -25.90
C TYR A 344 -9.01 1.06 -26.87
N SER A 345 -9.38 1.56 -28.05
CA SER A 345 -9.79 0.71 -29.17
C SER A 345 -8.58 -0.05 -29.77
N PHE A 346 -8.84 -1.10 -30.53
CA PHE A 346 -7.78 -1.89 -31.15
C PHE A 346 -6.89 -1.05 -32.07
N LYS A 347 -7.45 -0.07 -32.79
CA LYS A 347 -6.68 0.82 -33.68
C LYS A 347 -5.74 1.72 -32.88
N GLN A 348 -6.23 2.27 -31.77
CA GLN A 348 -5.43 3.13 -30.89
C GLN A 348 -4.30 2.33 -30.24
N LEU A 349 -4.58 1.11 -29.74
CA LEU A 349 -3.54 0.23 -29.19
C LEU A 349 -2.46 -0.11 -30.22
N GLN A 350 -2.86 -0.43 -31.45
CA GLN A 350 -1.92 -0.69 -32.54
C GLN A 350 -1.04 0.53 -32.82
N GLN A 351 -1.65 1.72 -32.93
CA GLN A 351 -0.92 2.97 -33.15
C GLN A 351 0.05 3.30 -32.01
N ILE A 352 -0.34 3.05 -30.75
CA ILE A 352 0.54 3.21 -29.59
C ILE A 352 1.77 2.30 -29.72
N ILE A 353 1.59 1.02 -30.02
CA ILE A 353 2.72 0.09 -30.18
C ILE A 353 3.63 0.52 -31.34
N MET A 354 3.05 0.88 -32.49
CA MET A 354 3.81 1.35 -33.66
C MET A 354 4.61 2.62 -33.36
N SER A 355 3.99 3.57 -32.64
CA SER A 355 4.66 4.79 -32.19
C SER A 355 5.86 4.48 -31.29
N ARG A 356 5.72 3.54 -30.34
CA ARG A 356 6.83 3.11 -29.47
C ARG A 356 7.97 2.43 -30.21
N LEU A 357 7.65 1.62 -31.21
CA LEU A 357 8.66 0.95 -32.02
C LEU A 357 9.42 1.93 -32.92
N ASN A 358 8.87 3.11 -33.22
CA ASN A 358 9.51 4.19 -33.99
C ASN A 358 10.35 3.66 -35.17
N LYS A 359 9.66 2.92 -36.07
CA LYS A 359 10.20 2.29 -37.30
C LYS A 359 11.18 1.12 -37.10
N VAL A 360 11.38 0.65 -35.87
CA VAL A 360 12.10 -0.62 -35.62
C VAL A 360 11.22 -1.79 -36.10
N LYS A 361 11.65 -2.46 -37.16
CA LYS A 361 11.00 -3.67 -37.68
C LYS A 361 11.38 -4.87 -36.81
N ALA A 362 10.76 -4.99 -35.63
CA ALA A 362 10.93 -6.13 -34.74
C ALA A 362 9.73 -7.10 -34.78
N PHE A 363 8.57 -6.64 -35.25
CA PHE A 363 7.32 -7.41 -35.24
C PHE A 363 6.72 -7.51 -36.65
N GLU A 364 6.00 -8.60 -36.89
CA GLU A 364 5.08 -8.70 -38.02
C GLU A 364 3.81 -7.87 -37.75
N GLU A 365 3.27 -7.23 -38.79
CA GLU A 365 2.05 -6.40 -38.68
C GLU A 365 0.83 -7.22 -38.21
N ASP A 366 0.72 -8.46 -38.68
CA ASP A 366 -0.36 -9.37 -38.27
C ASP A 366 -0.27 -9.70 -36.77
N ALA A 367 0.94 -9.87 -36.25
CA ALA A 367 1.20 -10.11 -34.83
C ALA A 367 0.78 -8.92 -33.96
N LEU A 368 1.11 -7.70 -34.39
CA LEU A 368 0.66 -6.47 -33.71
C LEU A 368 -0.87 -6.32 -33.72
N GLN A 369 -1.50 -6.67 -34.85
CA GLN A 369 -2.95 -6.62 -34.98
C GLN A 369 -3.63 -7.65 -34.06
N LEU A 370 -3.07 -8.85 -33.94
CA LEU A 370 -3.58 -9.89 -33.04
C LEU A 370 -3.54 -9.42 -31.58
N VAL A 371 -2.39 -8.92 -31.10
CA VAL A 371 -2.26 -8.39 -29.73
C VAL A 371 -3.28 -7.28 -29.48
N SER A 372 -3.33 -6.30 -30.38
CA SER A 372 -4.17 -5.12 -30.22
C SER A 372 -5.66 -5.48 -30.16
N ARG A 373 -6.13 -6.40 -31.03
CA ARG A 373 -7.51 -6.88 -31.01
C ARG A 373 -7.84 -7.67 -29.76
N LYS A 374 -6.95 -8.58 -29.33
CA LYS A 374 -7.17 -9.41 -28.14
C LYS A 374 -7.24 -8.57 -26.86
N VAL A 375 -6.34 -7.61 -26.70
CA VAL A 375 -6.30 -6.73 -25.52
C VAL A 375 -7.46 -5.74 -25.51
N ALA A 376 -7.83 -5.16 -26.65
CA ALA A 376 -9.00 -4.27 -26.75
C ALA A 376 -10.31 -5.00 -26.38
N ALA A 377 -10.46 -6.26 -26.78
CA ALA A 377 -11.64 -7.05 -26.44
C ALA A 377 -11.76 -7.40 -24.95
N LEU A 378 -10.63 -7.49 -24.23
CA LEU A 378 -10.60 -7.91 -22.82
C LEU A 378 -10.55 -6.76 -21.82
N SER A 379 -9.78 -5.71 -22.09
CA SER A 379 -9.53 -4.64 -21.11
C SER A 379 -9.34 -3.26 -21.72
N GLY A 380 -8.69 -3.17 -22.89
CA GLY A 380 -8.32 -1.87 -23.48
C GLY A 380 -7.23 -1.13 -22.70
N ASP A 381 -6.39 -1.84 -21.94
CA ASP A 381 -5.26 -1.31 -21.16
C ASP A 381 -3.98 -1.32 -22.00
N ALA A 382 -3.36 -0.15 -22.18
CA ALA A 382 -2.11 -0.01 -22.93
C ALA A 382 -0.90 -0.67 -22.24
N ARG A 383 -0.85 -0.72 -20.90
CA ARG A 383 0.25 -1.35 -20.15
C ARG A 383 0.29 -2.84 -20.42
N ARG A 384 -0.86 -3.52 -20.29
CA ARG A 384 -1.00 -4.94 -20.67
C ARG A 384 -0.59 -5.21 -22.10
N CYS A 385 -1.01 -4.34 -23.03
CA CYS A 385 -0.66 -4.46 -24.45
C CYS A 385 0.87 -4.46 -24.67
N LEU A 386 1.55 -3.49 -24.07
CA LEU A 386 3.01 -3.36 -24.14
C LEU A 386 3.74 -4.52 -23.46
N ASP A 387 3.23 -4.99 -22.31
CA ASP A 387 3.81 -6.14 -21.60
C ASP A 387 3.69 -7.44 -22.40
N ILE A 388 2.59 -7.67 -23.12
CA ILE A 388 2.43 -8.83 -24.03
C ILE A 388 3.45 -8.75 -25.17
N CYS A 389 3.61 -7.59 -25.80
CA CYS A 389 4.62 -7.40 -26.84
C CYS A 389 6.04 -7.63 -26.29
N ARG A 390 6.33 -7.14 -25.09
CA ARG A 390 7.61 -7.36 -24.40
C ARG A 390 7.85 -8.85 -24.13
N ARG A 391 6.83 -9.58 -23.69
CA ARG A 391 6.93 -11.02 -23.44
C ARG A 391 7.14 -11.79 -24.75
N ALA A 392 6.43 -11.42 -25.81
CA ALA A 392 6.59 -12.02 -27.12
C ALA A 392 7.99 -11.80 -27.71
N THR A 393 8.64 -10.64 -27.47
CA THR A 393 10.05 -10.44 -27.87
C THR A 393 11.00 -11.31 -27.07
N GLU A 394 10.73 -11.53 -25.77
CA GLU A 394 11.53 -12.43 -24.94
C GLU A 394 11.42 -13.88 -25.42
N ILE A 395 10.22 -14.36 -25.76
CA ILE A 395 10.02 -15.72 -26.31
C ILE A 395 10.74 -15.87 -27.64
N CYS A 396 10.62 -14.89 -28.53
CA CYS A 396 11.32 -14.89 -29.81
C CYS A 396 12.85 -14.89 -29.65
N GLU A 397 13.39 -14.24 -28.62
CA GLU A 397 14.83 -14.21 -28.32
C GLU A 397 15.35 -15.56 -27.80
N HIS A 398 14.53 -16.29 -27.03
CA HIS A 398 14.90 -17.61 -26.47
C HIS A 398 14.59 -18.77 -27.42
N SER A 399 13.73 -18.57 -28.41
CA SER A 399 13.44 -19.57 -29.43
C SER A 399 14.71 -19.88 -30.23
N PRO A 400 15.05 -21.16 -30.47
CA PRO A 400 16.22 -21.51 -31.26
C PRO A 400 16.10 -20.85 -32.64
N ALA A 401 17.12 -20.06 -33.00
CA ALA A 401 17.14 -19.34 -34.27
C ALA A 401 17.13 -20.36 -35.43
N ASP A 402 15.94 -20.61 -35.99
CA ASP A 402 15.85 -21.31 -37.25
C ASP A 402 16.57 -20.46 -38.31
N PRO A 403 17.49 -21.03 -39.11
CA PRO A 403 18.24 -20.30 -40.13
C PRO A 403 17.36 -19.59 -41.18
N PHE A 404 16.10 -20.00 -41.28
CA PHE A 404 15.09 -19.46 -42.19
C PHE A 404 14.14 -18.44 -41.54
N SER A 405 14.23 -18.25 -40.22
CA SER A 405 13.38 -17.29 -39.51
C SER A 405 13.95 -15.87 -39.66
N THR A 406 13.08 -14.90 -39.93
CA THR A 406 13.43 -13.49 -40.18
C THR A 406 13.93 -12.75 -38.94
N GLY A 407 14.03 -13.43 -37.79
CA GLY A 407 14.32 -12.81 -36.48
C GLY A 407 13.24 -11.85 -36.00
N LEU A 408 12.05 -11.90 -36.62
CA LEU A 408 10.89 -11.08 -36.28
C LEU A 408 9.94 -11.82 -35.34
N VAL A 409 9.24 -11.06 -34.49
CA VAL A 409 8.18 -11.60 -33.64
C VAL A 409 6.94 -11.87 -34.50
N GLY A 410 6.69 -13.16 -34.76
CA GLY A 410 5.50 -13.63 -35.46
C GLY A 410 4.32 -13.99 -34.56
N MET A 411 3.25 -14.47 -35.20
CA MET A 411 1.97 -14.82 -34.56
C MET A 411 2.09 -15.94 -33.51
N SER A 412 2.96 -16.92 -33.74
CA SER A 412 3.20 -18.04 -32.80
C SER A 412 3.73 -17.55 -31.46
N HIS A 413 4.74 -16.70 -31.47
CA HIS A 413 5.34 -16.11 -30.26
C HIS A 413 4.33 -15.26 -29.48
N VAL A 414 3.48 -14.51 -30.19
CA VAL A 414 2.40 -13.74 -29.57
C VAL A 414 1.36 -14.66 -28.94
N MET A 415 0.92 -15.71 -29.63
CA MET A 415 -0.04 -16.66 -29.09
C MET A 415 0.50 -17.38 -27.85
N GLU A 416 1.79 -17.72 -27.84
CA GLU A 416 2.46 -18.28 -26.67
C GLU A 416 2.48 -17.28 -25.50
N ALA A 417 2.87 -16.02 -25.75
CA ALA A 417 2.83 -14.96 -24.74
C ALA A 417 1.42 -14.72 -24.18
N LEU A 418 0.41 -14.71 -25.06
CA LEU A 418 -0.99 -14.55 -24.69
C LEU A 418 -1.46 -15.72 -23.81
N ASN A 419 -1.11 -16.95 -24.18
CA ASN A 419 -1.45 -18.13 -23.38
C ASN A 419 -0.75 -18.11 -22.02
N GLU A 420 0.53 -17.74 -21.95
CA GLU A 420 1.24 -17.63 -20.68
C GLU A 420 0.60 -16.56 -19.77
N MET A 421 0.29 -15.38 -20.31
CA MET A 421 -0.22 -14.26 -19.52
C MET A 421 -1.70 -14.35 -19.16
N PHE A 422 -2.53 -14.96 -20.01
CA PHE A 422 -3.97 -15.09 -19.79
C PHE A 422 -4.41 -16.49 -19.32
N SER A 423 -3.51 -17.47 -19.24
CA SER A 423 -3.85 -18.78 -18.69
C SER A 423 -4.35 -18.66 -17.25
N SER A 424 -5.43 -19.38 -16.94
CA SER A 424 -5.93 -19.45 -15.58
C SER A 424 -4.94 -20.24 -14.71
N ALA A 425 -4.26 -19.55 -13.80
CA ALA A 425 -3.33 -20.16 -12.86
C ALA A 425 -3.99 -21.27 -12.02
N TYR A 426 -5.31 -21.18 -11.77
CA TYR A 426 -6.06 -22.21 -11.06
C TYR A 426 -6.11 -23.53 -11.82
N ILE A 427 -6.35 -23.50 -13.14
CA ILE A 427 -6.41 -24.72 -13.98
C ILE A 427 -5.03 -25.38 -14.03
N THR A 428 -3.97 -24.60 -14.22
CA THR A 428 -2.59 -25.11 -14.20
C THR A 428 -2.23 -25.70 -12.83
N ALA A 429 -2.62 -25.05 -11.73
CA ALA A 429 -2.38 -25.56 -10.38
C ALA A 429 -3.11 -26.89 -10.12
N ILE A 430 -4.33 -27.06 -10.62
CA ILE A 430 -5.08 -28.32 -10.50
C ILE A 430 -4.42 -29.43 -11.33
N ARG A 431 -3.95 -29.13 -12.55
CA ARG A 431 -3.24 -30.09 -13.41
C ARG A 431 -1.89 -30.53 -12.81
N CYS A 432 -1.19 -29.61 -12.13
CA CYS A 432 0.07 -29.91 -11.44
C CYS A 432 -0.11 -30.49 -10.03
N ALA A 433 -1.33 -30.57 -9.51
CA ALA A 433 -1.60 -31.13 -8.18
C ALA A 433 -1.33 -32.64 -8.16
N SER A 434 -1.00 -33.18 -6.98
CA SER A 434 -0.81 -34.62 -6.83
C SER A 434 -2.10 -35.37 -7.11
N LEU A 435 -1.99 -36.63 -7.54
CA LEU A 435 -3.16 -37.50 -7.78
C LEU A 435 -4.12 -37.52 -6.58
N GLN A 436 -3.58 -37.51 -5.36
CA GLN A 436 -4.38 -37.50 -4.15
C GLN A 436 -5.16 -36.20 -3.94
N GLU A 437 -4.58 -35.06 -4.32
CA GLU A 437 -5.24 -33.75 -4.28
C GLU A 437 -6.29 -33.61 -5.38
N GLN A 438 -6.01 -34.14 -6.58
CA GLN A 438 -6.97 -34.20 -7.67
C GLN A 438 -8.20 -35.06 -7.31
N LEU A 439 -7.98 -36.23 -6.72
CA LEU A 439 -9.06 -37.08 -6.20
C LEU A 439 -9.84 -36.40 -5.07
N PHE A 440 -9.15 -35.64 -4.21
CA PHE A 440 -9.81 -34.88 -3.16
C PHE A 440 -10.71 -33.79 -3.74
N LEU A 441 -10.28 -33.08 -4.79
CA LEU A 441 -11.13 -32.11 -5.51
C LEU A 441 -12.35 -32.80 -6.16
N ARG A 442 -12.18 -33.99 -6.75
CA ARG A 442 -13.31 -34.80 -7.27
C ARG A 442 -14.28 -35.17 -6.15
N ALA A 443 -13.76 -35.53 -4.98
CA ALA A 443 -14.57 -35.85 -3.81
C ALA A 443 -15.39 -34.65 -3.31
N VAL A 444 -14.80 -33.46 -3.30
CA VAL A 444 -15.50 -32.20 -2.95
C VAL A 444 -16.66 -31.96 -3.92
N ILE A 445 -16.43 -32.08 -5.24
CA ILE A 445 -17.49 -31.89 -6.24
C ILE A 445 -18.59 -32.95 -6.09
N ALA A 446 -18.21 -34.23 -5.89
CA ALA A 446 -19.17 -35.31 -5.70
C ALA A 446 -20.07 -35.05 -4.48
N GLU A 447 -19.48 -34.57 -3.38
CA GLU A 447 -20.22 -34.24 -2.16
C GLU A 447 -21.12 -33.02 -2.34
N PHE A 448 -20.67 -31.98 -3.05
CA PHE A 448 -21.47 -30.79 -3.36
C PHE A 448 -22.68 -31.15 -4.23
N ARG A 449 -22.49 -32.02 -5.23
CA ARG A 449 -23.60 -32.54 -6.06
C ARG A 449 -24.57 -33.39 -5.25
N ARG A 450 -24.08 -34.17 -4.29
CA ARG A 450 -24.90 -35.02 -3.42
C ARG A 450 -25.74 -34.20 -2.43
N LEU A 451 -25.15 -33.17 -1.84
CA LEU A 451 -25.82 -32.30 -0.86
C LEU A 451 -26.65 -31.19 -1.51
N GLY A 452 -26.32 -30.79 -2.74
CA GLY A 452 -26.90 -29.61 -3.39
C GLY A 452 -26.45 -28.29 -2.73
N LEU A 453 -25.33 -28.31 -2.01
CA LEU A 453 -24.77 -27.16 -1.27
C LEU A 453 -23.36 -26.86 -1.75
N GLU A 454 -22.94 -25.60 -1.68
CA GLU A 454 -21.59 -25.14 -2.03
C GLU A 454 -20.58 -25.29 -0.86
N GLU A 455 -21.01 -25.87 0.25
CA GLU A 455 -20.17 -26.08 1.44
C GLU A 455 -20.39 -27.49 1.98
N ALA A 456 -19.29 -28.16 2.35
CA ALA A 456 -19.33 -29.46 3.01
C ALA A 456 -18.29 -29.51 4.14
N THR A 457 -18.51 -30.39 5.10
CA THR A 457 -17.51 -30.65 6.15
C THR A 457 -16.39 -31.55 5.61
N PHE A 458 -15.17 -31.39 6.14
CA PHE A 458 -14.05 -32.25 5.78
C PHE A 458 -14.40 -33.73 5.96
N GLN A 459 -15.10 -34.09 7.04
CA GLN A 459 -15.54 -35.46 7.28
C GLN A 459 -16.34 -36.04 6.11
N GLN A 460 -17.33 -35.30 5.62
CA GLN A 460 -18.20 -35.71 4.52
C GLN A 460 -17.40 -35.88 3.22
N VAL A 461 -16.56 -34.90 2.90
CA VAL A 461 -15.67 -34.95 1.74
C VAL A 461 -14.69 -36.12 1.84
N PHE A 462 -14.12 -36.37 3.02
CA PHE A 462 -13.15 -37.44 3.23
C PHE A 462 -13.75 -38.84 3.06
N VAL A 463 -15.02 -39.02 3.40
CA VAL A 463 -15.74 -40.27 3.11
C VAL A 463 -15.84 -40.50 1.60
N GLN A 464 -16.22 -39.49 0.83
CA GLN A 464 -16.26 -39.59 -0.64
C GLN A 464 -14.86 -39.81 -1.22
N HIS A 465 -13.87 -39.13 -0.68
CA HIS A 465 -12.48 -39.26 -1.11
C HIS A 465 -11.96 -40.69 -0.93
N ARG A 466 -12.24 -41.33 0.20
CA ARG A 466 -11.89 -42.74 0.44
C ARG A 466 -12.64 -43.68 -0.50
N ALA A 467 -13.90 -43.37 -0.83
CA ALA A 467 -14.67 -44.14 -1.80
C ALA A 467 -14.04 -44.03 -3.21
N LEU A 468 -13.68 -42.82 -3.64
CA LEU A 468 -13.01 -42.59 -4.93
C LEU A 468 -11.63 -43.24 -5.00
N CYS A 469 -10.82 -43.13 -3.94
CA CYS A 469 -9.51 -43.82 -3.88
C CYS A 469 -9.68 -45.34 -4.11
N ARG A 470 -10.70 -45.96 -3.51
CA ARG A 470 -10.96 -47.40 -3.69
C ARG A 470 -11.40 -47.75 -5.10
N VAL A 471 -12.21 -46.91 -5.74
CA VAL A 471 -12.67 -47.10 -7.13
C VAL A 471 -11.50 -47.02 -8.10
N GLU A 472 -10.57 -46.09 -7.87
CA GLU A 472 -9.34 -45.91 -8.68
C GLU A 472 -8.23 -46.92 -8.33
N GLY A 473 -8.50 -47.91 -7.46
CA GLY A 473 -7.53 -48.94 -7.07
C GLY A 473 -6.41 -48.46 -6.14
N LEU A 474 -6.52 -47.27 -5.56
CA LEU A 474 -5.54 -46.70 -4.64
C LEU A 474 -5.84 -47.07 -3.18
N GLN A 475 -4.79 -47.17 -2.37
CA GLN A 475 -4.96 -47.38 -0.93
C GLN A 475 -5.56 -46.12 -0.27
N PRO A 476 -6.58 -46.27 0.61
CA PRO A 476 -7.20 -45.14 1.27
C PRO A 476 -6.22 -44.49 2.25
N VAL A 477 -5.97 -43.19 2.08
CA VAL A 477 -5.08 -42.41 2.95
C VAL A 477 -5.61 -42.26 4.36
N SER A 478 -4.70 -41.96 5.29
CA SER A 478 -5.03 -41.60 6.66
C SER A 478 -5.77 -40.24 6.73
N VAL A 479 -6.48 -40.02 7.85
CA VAL A 479 -7.18 -38.74 8.10
C VAL A 479 -6.18 -37.58 8.12
N SER A 480 -5.00 -37.78 8.72
CA SER A 480 -3.94 -36.76 8.78
C SER A 480 -3.41 -36.38 7.41
N GLU A 481 -3.20 -37.35 6.51
CA GLU A 481 -2.75 -37.10 5.14
C GLU A 481 -3.85 -36.43 4.31
N GLY A 482 -5.10 -36.85 4.47
CA GLY A 482 -6.25 -36.19 3.84
C GLY A 482 -6.40 -34.74 4.30
N LEU A 483 -6.22 -34.48 5.59
CA LEU A 483 -6.26 -33.12 6.14
C LEU A 483 -5.07 -32.29 5.63
N ALA A 484 -3.88 -32.88 5.52
CA ALA A 484 -2.72 -32.22 4.94
C ALA A 484 -2.94 -31.87 3.46
N ALA A 485 -3.53 -32.78 2.67
CA ALA A 485 -3.90 -32.51 1.27
C ALA A 485 -4.92 -31.37 1.16
N CYS A 486 -5.95 -31.39 2.03
CA CYS A 486 -6.93 -30.32 2.12
C CYS A 486 -6.26 -28.98 2.44
N GLN A 487 -5.36 -28.94 3.43
CA GLN A 487 -4.62 -27.73 3.81
C GLN A 487 -3.72 -27.21 2.70
N ARG A 488 -3.04 -28.08 1.92
CA ARG A 488 -2.23 -27.66 0.77
C ARG A 488 -3.09 -27.04 -0.33
N LEU A 489 -4.23 -27.67 -0.66
CA LEU A 489 -5.21 -27.11 -1.59
C LEU A 489 -5.78 -25.76 -1.10
N GLY A 490 -5.97 -25.62 0.21
CA GLY A 490 -6.36 -24.35 0.83
C GLY A 490 -5.27 -23.28 0.80
N ALA A 491 -4.01 -23.67 0.98
CA ALA A 491 -2.85 -22.78 0.87
C ALA A 491 -2.68 -22.24 -0.55
N CYS A 492 -2.94 -23.07 -1.57
CA CYS A 492 -2.99 -22.66 -2.98
C CYS A 492 -4.27 -21.89 -3.36
N ARG A 493 -5.17 -21.60 -2.40
CA ARG A 493 -6.46 -20.92 -2.62
C ARG A 493 -7.35 -21.61 -3.67
N LEU A 494 -7.20 -22.92 -3.85
CA LEU A 494 -8.17 -23.74 -4.62
C LEU A 494 -9.41 -24.04 -3.75
N LEU A 495 -9.18 -24.20 -2.45
CA LEU A 495 -10.23 -24.35 -1.44
C LEU A 495 -10.22 -23.16 -0.47
N LEU A 496 -11.41 -22.73 -0.06
CA LEU A 496 -11.61 -21.85 1.08
C LEU A 496 -11.92 -22.72 2.28
N LEU A 497 -11.08 -22.58 3.30
CA LEU A 497 -11.08 -23.43 4.48
C LEU A 497 -11.29 -22.58 5.73
N GLU A 498 -12.10 -23.10 6.66
CA GLU A 498 -12.16 -22.57 8.02
C GLU A 498 -10.84 -22.83 8.79
N PRO A 499 -10.61 -22.20 9.95
CA PRO A 499 -9.39 -22.42 10.74
C PRO A 499 -9.22 -23.91 11.12
N SER A 500 -8.00 -24.43 10.97
CA SER A 500 -7.69 -25.86 11.15
C SER A 500 -7.89 -26.40 12.57
N ARG A 501 -8.22 -25.55 13.56
CA ARG A 501 -8.57 -25.97 14.94
C ARG A 501 -9.79 -26.88 14.97
N LEU A 502 -10.67 -26.77 13.98
CA LEU A 502 -11.88 -27.61 13.86
C LEU A 502 -11.59 -29.02 13.31
N GLY A 503 -10.38 -29.25 12.79
CA GLY A 503 -9.93 -30.55 12.27
C GLY A 503 -10.92 -31.18 11.31
N VAL A 504 -11.60 -32.23 11.76
CA VAL A 504 -12.54 -33.03 10.97
C VAL A 504 -13.86 -32.30 10.68
N LEU A 505 -14.24 -31.34 11.52
CA LEU A 505 -15.46 -30.54 11.36
C LEU A 505 -15.25 -29.26 10.56
N GLN A 506 -14.02 -29.02 10.09
CA GLN A 506 -13.68 -27.87 9.27
C GLN A 506 -14.54 -27.84 8.00
N ARG A 507 -15.17 -26.70 7.73
CA ARG A 507 -15.95 -26.52 6.49
C ARG A 507 -15.03 -26.17 5.34
N VAL A 508 -15.38 -26.72 4.18
CA VAL A 508 -14.65 -26.62 2.92
C VAL A 508 -15.59 -26.04 1.87
N ARG A 509 -15.13 -25.00 1.18
CA ARG A 509 -15.78 -24.38 0.02
C ARG A 509 -14.81 -24.35 -1.16
N LEU A 510 -15.29 -24.49 -2.39
CA LEU A 510 -14.47 -24.30 -3.59
C LEU A 510 -14.29 -22.79 -3.87
N ASN A 511 -13.06 -22.36 -4.15
CA ASN A 511 -12.77 -21.00 -4.63
C ASN A 511 -12.83 -20.88 -6.17
N VAL A 512 -12.86 -22.03 -6.84
CA VAL A 512 -12.85 -22.18 -8.31
C VAL A 512 -14.20 -22.76 -8.75
N SER A 513 -14.64 -22.45 -9.96
CA SER A 513 -15.90 -23.00 -10.47
C SER A 513 -15.83 -24.53 -10.57
N GLN A 514 -16.96 -25.21 -10.34
CA GLN A 514 -17.01 -26.68 -10.46
C GLN A 514 -16.66 -27.15 -11.87
N ASP A 515 -17.06 -26.36 -12.89
CA ASP A 515 -16.79 -26.67 -14.30
C ASP A 515 -15.31 -26.55 -14.64
N ASP A 516 -14.61 -25.54 -14.12
CA ASP A 516 -13.15 -25.39 -14.34
C ASP A 516 -12.37 -26.54 -13.70
N VAL A 517 -12.79 -26.98 -12.51
CA VAL A 517 -12.17 -28.13 -11.83
C VAL A 517 -12.41 -29.41 -12.63
N LEU A 518 -13.63 -29.62 -13.13
CA LEU A 518 -13.94 -30.77 -13.97
C LEU A 518 -13.22 -30.70 -15.33
N PHE A 519 -13.07 -29.52 -15.90
CA PHE A 519 -12.29 -29.30 -17.12
C PHE A 519 -10.80 -29.59 -16.90
N ALA A 520 -10.25 -29.17 -15.76
CA ALA A 520 -8.86 -29.42 -15.41
C ALA A 520 -8.55 -30.89 -15.10
N LEU A 521 -9.55 -31.63 -14.60
CA LEU A 521 -9.45 -33.03 -14.16
C LEU A 521 -9.98 -34.05 -15.17
N LYS A 522 -10.61 -33.59 -16.27
CA LYS A 522 -10.86 -34.45 -17.42
C LYS A 522 -9.51 -34.66 -18.11
N ASP A 523 -9.06 -35.90 -18.09
CA ASP A 523 -7.94 -36.33 -18.93
C ASP A 523 -8.28 -36.05 -20.40
N ASP A 524 -7.27 -35.62 -21.16
CA ASP A 524 -7.31 -35.65 -22.64
C ASP A 524 -7.44 -37.09 -23.14
#